data_AF-A0A0Q4FIP1-F1
#
_entry.id   AF-A0A0Q4FIP1-F1
#
_cell.length_a   1.000
_cell.length_b   1.000
_cell.length_c   1.000
_cell.angle_alpha   90.00
_cell.angle_beta   90.00
_cell.angle_gamma   90.00
#
_symmetry.space_group_name_H-M   'P 1'
#
loop_
_entity.id
_entity.type
_entity.pdbx_description
1 polymer ?
#
loop_
_entity_poly.entity_id
_entity_poly.type
_entity_poly.pdbx_seq_one_letter_code
_entity_poly.pdbx_strand_id
1 'polypeptide(L)'
;MSQLDRKARAQVELSQPSTAVERAEKAAATRRIYVDPGADGMAYLTLFAPAPEVHAIADRAARLAAGLRAGGDPRSMGHLKLDVLTDLMLNGETSIPGATRGVRGRVHIMVPAMTVLGVGEEAAILRGYGPIDPATAAQLTAEATSDDSARCW
;
A
#
# COMPACT_ATOMS: atom_id res chain seq x y z
N MET A 1 12.24 0.54 15.26
CA MET A 1 13.70 0.46 15.01
C MET A 1 14.41 1.35 16.01
N SER A 2 15.23 0.75 16.86
CA SER A 2 15.95 1.43 17.93
C SER A 2 17.11 2.27 17.37
N GLN A 3 17.65 3.22 18.14
CA GLN A 3 18.90 3.90 17.76
C GLN A 3 20.07 2.91 17.58
N LEU A 4 20.03 1.78 18.27
CA LEU A 4 21.04 0.72 18.18
C LEU A 4 21.01 0.03 16.81
N ASP A 5 19.82 -0.26 16.27
CA ASP A 5 19.68 -0.88 14.94
C ASP A 5 20.25 0.02 13.83
N ARG A 6 20.03 1.34 13.95
CA ARG A 6 20.55 2.32 13.00
C ARG A 6 22.08 2.39 13.03
N LYS A 7 22.66 2.42 14.24
CA LYS A 7 24.11 2.43 14.45
C LYS A 7 24.75 1.12 14.01
N ALA A 8 24.13 -0.02 14.31
CA ALA A 8 24.58 -1.33 13.86
C ALA A 8 24.60 -1.42 12.33
N ARG A 9 23.51 -0.99 11.67
CA ARG A 9 23.46 -0.93 10.21
C ARG A 9 24.52 -0.01 9.62
N ALA A 10 24.73 1.17 10.20
CA ALA A 10 25.79 2.09 9.75
C ALA A 10 27.20 1.49 9.91
N GLN A 11 27.47 0.81 11.03
CA GLN A 11 28.78 0.21 11.29
C GLN A 11 29.06 -0.99 10.39
N VAL A 12 28.05 -1.82 10.14
CA VAL A 12 28.11 -2.89 9.14
C VAL A 12 28.43 -2.31 7.77
N GLU A 13 27.82 -1.19 7.40
CA GLU A 13 28.03 -0.55 6.09
C GLU A 13 29.44 -0.01 5.90
N LEU A 14 30.04 0.52 6.96
CA LEU A 14 31.40 1.07 6.97
C LEU A 14 32.48 0.00 7.02
N SER A 15 32.16 -1.20 7.49
CA SER A 15 33.13 -2.29 7.71
C SER A 15 33.19 -3.29 6.56
N GLN A 16 32.59 -2.98 5.40
CA GLN A 16 32.51 -3.92 4.27
C GLN A 16 33.72 -3.84 3.33
N PRO A 17 34.20 -4.99 2.82
CA PRO A 17 35.37 -5.04 1.95
C PRO A 17 35.10 -4.61 0.49
N SER A 18 33.84 -4.60 0.04
CA SER A 18 33.43 -4.09 -1.28
C SER A 18 32.89 -2.66 -1.20
N THR A 19 32.97 -1.90 -2.29
CA THR A 19 32.58 -0.48 -2.28
C THR A 19 31.09 -0.31 -1.98
N ALA A 20 30.71 0.84 -1.42
CA ALA A 20 29.31 1.18 -1.18
C ALA A 20 28.48 1.23 -2.48
N VAL A 21 29.12 1.59 -3.60
CA VAL A 21 28.49 1.68 -4.92
C VAL A 21 28.12 0.29 -5.45
N GLU A 22 29.07 -0.64 -5.53
CA GLU A 22 28.83 -2.01 -6.01
C GLU A 22 27.74 -2.72 -5.21
N ARG A 23 27.71 -2.48 -3.89
CA ARG A 23 26.68 -3.05 -3.02
C ARG A 23 25.32 -2.41 -3.21
N ALA A 24 25.27 -1.09 -3.39
CA ALA A 24 24.02 -0.39 -3.68
C ALA A 24 23.42 -0.86 -5.01
N GLU A 25 24.24 -1.03 -6.05
CA GLU A 25 23.80 -1.55 -7.35
C GLU A 25 23.27 -2.99 -7.24
N LYS A 26 24.02 -3.88 -6.58
CA LYS A 26 23.58 -5.26 -6.37
C LYS A 26 22.31 -5.34 -5.50
N ALA A 27 22.20 -4.52 -4.47
CA ALA A 27 21.00 -4.47 -3.62
C ALA A 27 19.79 -3.91 -4.39
N ALA A 28 19.98 -2.87 -5.19
CA ALA A 28 18.94 -2.29 -6.04
C ALA A 28 18.35 -3.32 -7.02
N ALA A 29 19.17 -4.25 -7.52
CA ALA A 29 18.72 -5.34 -8.37
C ALA A 29 17.79 -6.35 -7.64
N THR A 30 17.78 -6.37 -6.31
CA THR A 30 16.91 -7.25 -5.50
C THR A 30 15.62 -6.58 -5.02
N ARG A 31 15.31 -5.39 -5.54
CA ARG A 31 14.09 -4.64 -5.19
C ARG A 31 12.83 -5.47 -5.45
N ARG A 32 11.87 -5.39 -4.54
CA ARG A 32 10.70 -6.30 -4.49
C ARG A 32 9.58 -5.69 -3.66
N ILE A 33 8.35 -6.08 -3.96
CA ILE A 33 7.14 -5.66 -3.25
C ILE A 33 6.52 -6.91 -2.63
N TYR A 34 6.08 -6.80 -1.38
CA TYR A 34 5.34 -7.85 -0.66
C TYR A 34 3.98 -7.36 -0.21
N VAL A 35 3.03 -8.29 -0.23
CA VAL A 35 1.75 -8.14 0.44
C VAL A 35 1.63 -9.26 1.45
N ASP A 36 1.63 -8.91 2.74
CA ASP A 36 1.56 -9.86 3.85
C ASP A 36 0.22 -9.68 4.58
N PRO A 37 -0.62 -10.72 4.73
CA PRO A 37 -1.86 -10.63 5.49
C PRO A 37 -1.61 -10.21 6.94
N GLY A 38 -2.37 -9.24 7.43
CA GLY A 38 -2.44 -8.84 8.83
C GLY A 38 -3.77 -9.26 9.47
N ALA A 39 -3.93 -8.93 10.76
CA ALA A 39 -5.18 -9.16 11.49
C ALA A 39 -6.26 -8.15 11.08
N ASP A 40 -7.52 -8.45 11.43
CA ASP A 40 -8.64 -7.50 11.42
C ASP A 40 -8.94 -6.87 10.05
N GLY A 41 -8.85 -7.64 8.97
CA GLY A 41 -9.09 -7.15 7.60
C GLY A 41 -7.95 -6.30 7.03
N MET A 42 -6.83 -6.17 7.75
CA MET A 42 -5.69 -5.37 7.35
C MET A 42 -4.60 -6.21 6.69
N ALA A 43 -3.78 -5.59 5.84
CA ALA A 43 -2.60 -6.20 5.25
C ALA A 43 -1.44 -5.20 5.20
N TYR A 44 -0.21 -5.72 5.17
CA TYR A 44 0.99 -4.92 4.99
C TYR A 44 1.40 -4.91 3.52
N LEU A 45 1.69 -3.71 2.99
CA LEU A 45 2.40 -3.54 1.73
C LEU A 45 3.84 -3.12 2.04
N THR A 46 4.81 -3.99 1.75
CA THR A 46 6.23 -3.72 2.01
C THR A 46 6.98 -3.46 0.71
N LEU A 47 7.52 -2.24 0.57
CA LEU A 47 8.42 -1.88 -0.52
C LEU A 47 9.87 -2.04 -0.05
N PHE A 48 10.58 -3.00 -0.62
CA PHE A 48 12.02 -3.13 -0.43
C PHE A 48 12.74 -2.55 -1.67
N ALA A 49 13.34 -1.38 -1.49
CA ALA A 49 13.93 -0.57 -2.56
C ALA A 49 15.17 0.20 -2.04
N PRO A 50 15.94 0.88 -2.92
CA PRO A 50 17.06 1.71 -2.49
C PRO A 50 16.65 2.71 -1.40
N ALA A 51 17.46 2.81 -0.34
CA ALA A 51 17.14 3.64 0.81
C ALA A 51 16.80 5.10 0.45
N PRO A 52 17.50 5.78 -0.47
CA PRO A 52 17.14 7.14 -0.88
C PRO A 52 15.71 7.25 -1.44
N GLU A 53 15.25 6.27 -2.23
CA GLU A 53 13.90 6.24 -2.78
C GLU A 53 12.85 6.08 -1.68
N VAL A 54 13.06 5.12 -0.76
CA VAL A 54 12.15 4.88 0.36
C VAL A 54 12.05 6.10 1.26
N HIS A 55 13.18 6.77 1.55
CA HIS A 55 13.19 8.00 2.33
C HIS A 55 12.53 9.18 1.59
N ALA A 56 12.70 9.30 0.28
CA ALA A 56 12.03 10.32 -0.53
C ALA A 56 10.50 10.11 -0.56
N ILE A 57 10.03 8.87 -0.66
CA ILE A 57 8.60 8.52 -0.55
C ILE A 57 8.05 8.94 0.82
N ALA A 58 8.77 8.62 1.90
CA ALA A 58 8.36 8.97 3.26
C ALA A 58 8.34 10.50 3.51
N ASP A 59 9.33 11.24 2.99
CA ASP A 59 9.36 12.70 3.06
C ASP A 59 8.19 13.32 2.29
N ARG A 60 7.93 12.84 1.06
CA ARG A 60 6.78 13.29 0.25
C ARG A 60 5.46 13.10 1.00
N ALA A 61 5.25 11.91 1.59
CA ALA A 61 4.05 11.64 2.40
C ALA A 61 3.92 12.61 3.58
N ALA A 62 5.03 12.89 4.27
CA ALA A 62 5.05 13.81 5.40
C ALA A 62 4.69 15.24 4.99
N ARG A 63 5.18 15.73 3.85
CA ARG A 63 4.87 17.07 3.35
C ARG A 63 3.41 17.21 2.93
N LEU A 64 2.87 16.22 2.22
CA LEU A 64 1.46 16.22 1.81
C LEU A 64 0.53 16.18 3.04
N ALA A 65 0.82 15.30 3.99
CA ALA A 65 0.09 15.21 5.25
C ALA A 65 0.17 16.49 6.08
N ALA A 66 1.34 17.15 6.11
CA ALA A 66 1.50 18.44 6.78
C ALA A 66 0.61 19.53 6.14
N GLY A 67 0.46 19.53 4.82
CA GLY A 67 -0.46 20.41 4.12
C GLY A 67 -1.92 20.22 4.56
N LEU A 68 -2.40 18.97 4.61
CA LEU A 68 -3.75 18.66 5.08
C LEU A 68 -3.96 19.07 6.55
N ARG A 69 -2.96 18.79 7.41
CA ARG A 69 -3.00 19.15 8.82
C ARG A 69 -3.05 20.67 9.02
N ALA A 70 -2.25 21.42 8.26
CA ALA A 70 -2.28 22.89 8.28
C ALA A 70 -3.64 23.43 7.78
N GLY A 71 -4.31 22.72 6.87
CA GLY A 71 -5.68 22.98 6.44
C GLY A 71 -6.77 22.63 7.45
N GLY A 72 -6.41 22.21 8.67
CA GLY A 72 -7.36 21.93 9.76
C GLY A 72 -7.83 20.48 9.86
N ASP A 73 -7.24 19.54 9.10
CA ASP A 73 -7.61 18.13 9.21
C ASP A 73 -7.30 17.57 10.61
N PRO A 74 -8.31 17.06 11.35
CA PRO A 74 -8.14 16.64 12.74
C PRO A 74 -7.45 15.29 12.90
N ARG A 75 -7.30 14.49 11.82
CA ARG A 75 -6.69 13.15 11.88
C ARG A 75 -5.21 13.17 12.27
N SER A 76 -4.74 12.07 12.85
CA SER A 76 -3.34 11.95 13.25
C SER A 76 -2.40 12.06 12.04
N MET A 77 -1.19 12.57 12.27
CA MET A 77 -0.16 12.65 11.21
C MET A 77 0.18 11.27 10.62
N GLY A 78 0.05 10.20 11.40
CA GLY A 78 0.25 8.83 10.93
C GLY A 78 -0.82 8.42 9.92
N HIS A 79 -2.09 8.64 10.24
CA HIS A 79 -3.21 8.36 9.33
C HIS A 79 -3.12 9.21 8.07
N LEU A 80 -2.86 10.52 8.20
CA LEU A 80 -2.74 11.40 7.03
C LEU A 80 -1.63 10.97 6.06
N LYS A 81 -0.47 10.55 6.58
CA LYS A 81 0.63 10.02 5.74
C LYS A 81 0.24 8.74 5.02
N LEU A 82 -0.49 7.86 5.71
CA LEU A 82 -0.96 6.61 5.11
C LEU A 82 -2.00 6.91 4.02
N ASP A 83 -2.98 7.76 4.31
CA ASP A 83 -4.07 8.12 3.40
C ASP A 83 -3.56 8.73 2.10
N VAL A 84 -2.64 9.71 2.18
CA VAL A 84 -2.08 10.34 0.97
C VAL A 84 -1.23 9.38 0.14
N LEU A 85 -0.53 8.43 0.77
CA LEU A 85 0.22 7.42 0.03
C LEU A 85 -0.71 6.39 -0.62
N THR A 86 -1.74 5.94 0.10
CA THR A 86 -2.74 5.02 -0.42
C THR A 86 -3.46 5.62 -1.63
N ASP A 87 -3.87 6.89 -1.55
CA ASP A 87 -4.47 7.61 -2.68
C ASP A 87 -3.53 7.67 -3.89
N LEU A 88 -2.27 8.06 -3.69
CA LEU A 88 -1.28 8.10 -4.76
C LEU A 88 -1.01 6.72 -5.39
N MET A 89 -1.08 5.63 -4.61
CA MET A 89 -0.87 4.27 -5.12
C MET A 89 -2.07 3.72 -5.88
N LEU A 90 -3.29 4.11 -5.49
CA LEU A 90 -4.53 3.67 -6.15
C LEU A 90 -4.88 4.52 -7.37
N ASN A 91 -4.64 5.82 -7.30
CA ASN A 91 -5.14 6.81 -8.26
C ASN A 91 -4.02 7.54 -9.03
N GLY A 92 -2.77 7.44 -8.59
CA GLY A 92 -1.65 8.10 -9.24
C GLY A 92 -1.26 7.45 -10.57
N GLU A 93 -0.85 8.28 -11.54
CA GLU A 93 -0.29 7.80 -12.79
C GLU A 93 1.24 7.71 -12.74
N THR A 94 1.77 6.64 -13.36
CA THR A 94 3.20 6.45 -13.51
C THR A 94 3.78 7.40 -14.57
N SER A 95 4.94 7.98 -14.27
CA SER A 95 5.73 8.74 -15.23
C SER A 95 6.75 7.88 -16.00
N ILE A 96 6.77 6.57 -15.76
CA ILE A 96 7.70 5.64 -16.43
C ILE A 96 7.29 5.54 -17.92
N PRO A 97 8.21 5.83 -18.86
CA PRO A 97 7.92 5.69 -20.28
C PRO A 97 7.47 4.26 -20.65
N GLY A 98 6.40 4.16 -21.45
CA GLY A 98 5.85 2.88 -21.89
C GLY A 98 4.98 2.14 -20.88
N ALA A 99 4.86 2.64 -19.63
CA ALA A 99 3.94 2.06 -18.68
C ALA A 99 2.48 2.45 -18.99
N THR A 100 1.57 1.47 -18.89
CA THR A 100 0.15 1.67 -19.15
C THR A 100 -0.46 2.65 -18.15
N ARG A 101 -1.21 3.63 -18.65
CA ARG A 101 -1.93 4.62 -17.83
C ARG A 101 -3.36 4.16 -17.55
N GLY A 102 -3.97 4.71 -16.50
CA GLY A 102 -5.37 4.45 -16.15
C GLY A 102 -5.66 3.02 -15.67
N VAL A 103 -4.64 2.23 -15.33
CA VAL A 103 -4.85 0.89 -14.77
C VAL A 103 -5.38 1.02 -13.35
N ARG A 104 -6.57 0.48 -13.09
CA ARG A 104 -7.14 0.36 -11.74
C ARG A 104 -6.93 -1.04 -11.19
N GLY A 105 -6.52 -1.11 -9.92
CA GLY A 105 -6.47 -2.37 -9.17
C GLY A 105 -7.87 -2.97 -9.04
N ARG A 106 -7.98 -4.29 -9.15
CA ARG A 106 -9.23 -5.03 -8.92
C ARG A 106 -9.01 -6.09 -7.86
N VAL A 107 -9.99 -6.23 -6.96
CA VAL A 107 -10.03 -7.29 -5.97
C VAL A 107 -11.18 -8.25 -6.29
N HIS A 108 -11.04 -9.50 -5.88
CA HIS A 108 -12.07 -10.51 -6.02
C HIS A 108 -12.51 -10.98 -4.64
N ILE A 109 -13.79 -10.78 -4.34
CA ILE A 109 -14.42 -11.22 -3.10
C ILE A 109 -15.48 -12.28 -3.39
N MET A 110 -15.61 -13.25 -2.48
CA MET A 110 -16.71 -14.22 -2.46
C MET A 110 -17.58 -13.92 -1.24
N VAL A 111 -18.85 -13.60 -1.47
CA VAL A 111 -19.81 -13.31 -0.41
C VAL A 111 -20.85 -14.44 -0.38
N PRO A 112 -21.10 -15.08 0.78
CA PRO A 112 -22.18 -16.05 0.90
C PRO A 112 -23.52 -15.42 0.52
N ALA A 113 -24.34 -16.15 -0.23
CA ALA A 113 -25.62 -15.63 -0.74
C ALA A 113 -26.55 -15.15 0.40
N MET A 114 -26.50 -15.80 1.55
CA MET A 114 -27.30 -15.45 2.72
C MET A 114 -26.89 -14.10 3.34
N THR A 115 -25.57 -13.82 3.43
CA THR A 115 -25.04 -12.51 3.83
C THR A 115 -25.48 -11.41 2.87
N VAL A 116 -25.49 -11.67 1.55
CA VAL A 116 -25.98 -10.72 0.54
C VAL A 116 -27.47 -10.40 0.72
N LEU A 117 -28.27 -11.41 1.09
CA LEU A 117 -29.70 -11.24 1.37
C LEU A 117 -29.98 -10.58 2.73
N GLY A 118 -28.95 -10.20 3.48
CA GLY A 118 -29.08 -9.63 4.83
C GLY A 118 -29.54 -10.65 5.87
N VAL A 119 -29.42 -11.95 5.58
CA VAL A 119 -29.81 -13.06 6.44
C VAL A 119 -28.55 -13.80 6.86
N GLY A 120 -27.86 -13.32 7.90
CA GLY A 120 -26.66 -13.95 8.46
C GLY A 120 -25.43 -13.03 8.44
N GLU A 121 -24.47 -13.34 9.31
CA GLU A 121 -23.26 -12.54 9.59
C GLU A 121 -21.98 -13.27 9.15
N GLU A 122 -22.09 -14.22 8.22
CA GLU A 122 -20.97 -15.01 7.74
C GLU A 122 -19.99 -14.12 6.96
N ALA A 123 -18.70 -14.24 7.29
CA ALA A 123 -17.64 -13.47 6.68
C ALA A 123 -17.52 -13.73 5.17
N ALA A 124 -17.26 -12.68 4.41
CA ALA A 124 -16.89 -12.80 3.01
C ALA A 124 -15.41 -13.18 2.88
N ILE A 125 -15.01 -13.76 1.76
CA ILE A 125 -13.61 -14.16 1.51
C ILE A 125 -12.99 -13.26 0.44
N LEU A 126 -11.93 -12.55 0.78
CA LEU A 126 -11.06 -11.84 -0.17
C LEU A 126 -10.00 -12.80 -0.73
N ARG A 127 -9.99 -13.00 -2.05
CA ARG A 127 -9.07 -13.94 -2.71
C ARG A 127 -7.62 -13.53 -2.47
N GLY A 128 -6.82 -14.44 -1.91
CA GLY A 128 -5.41 -14.21 -1.58
C GLY A 128 -5.16 -13.58 -0.21
N TYR A 129 -6.23 -13.24 0.53
CA TYR A 129 -6.15 -12.73 1.89
C TYR A 129 -6.81 -13.70 2.89
N GLY A 130 -8.11 -13.95 2.73
CA GLY A 130 -8.92 -14.70 3.70
C GLY A 130 -10.21 -13.99 4.07
N PRO A 131 -10.82 -14.32 5.23
CA PRO A 131 -12.07 -13.72 5.68
C PRO A 131 -11.95 -12.21 5.90
N ILE A 132 -12.95 -11.47 5.44
CA ILE A 132 -13.16 -10.03 5.68
C ILE A 132 -14.57 -9.82 6.23
N ASP A 133 -14.80 -8.70 6.91
CA ASP A 133 -16.10 -8.42 7.48
C ASP A 133 -17.17 -8.17 6.38
N PRO A 134 -18.44 -8.53 6.63
CA PRO A 134 -19.53 -8.36 5.67
C PRO A 134 -19.74 -6.91 5.21
N ALA A 135 -19.51 -5.91 6.07
CA ALA A 135 -19.74 -4.50 5.73
C ALA A 135 -18.70 -4.01 4.71
N THR A 136 -17.42 -4.33 4.91
CA THR A 136 -16.35 -4.07 3.93
C THR A 136 -16.66 -4.76 2.59
N ALA A 137 -17.10 -6.01 2.62
CA ALA A 137 -17.46 -6.74 1.40
C ALA A 137 -18.66 -6.11 0.66
N ALA A 138 -19.66 -5.62 1.39
CA ALA A 138 -20.80 -4.92 0.82
C ALA A 138 -20.39 -3.59 0.17
N GLN A 139 -19.51 -2.81 0.83
CA GLN A 139 -18.97 -1.57 0.27
C GLN A 139 -18.23 -1.83 -1.04
N LEU A 140 -17.32 -2.80 -1.06
CA LEU A 140 -16.56 -3.19 -2.27
C LEU A 140 -17.48 -3.63 -3.41
N THR A 141 -18.58 -4.33 -3.09
CA THR A 141 -19.57 -4.78 -4.08
C THR A 141 -20.37 -3.60 -4.65
N ALA A 142 -20.75 -2.63 -3.80
CA ALA A 142 -21.46 -1.43 -4.22
C ALA A 142 -20.60 -0.56 -5.14
N GLU A 143 -19.33 -0.36 -4.78
CA GLU A 143 -18.36 0.39 -5.59
C GLU A 143 -18.15 -0.28 -6.97
N ALA A 144 -18.02 -1.61 -7.02
CA ALA A 144 -17.88 -2.35 -8.26
C ALA A 144 -19.10 -2.21 -9.19
N THR A 145 -20.32 -2.12 -8.63
CA THR A 145 -21.55 -1.93 -9.41
C THR A 145 -21.64 -0.50 -9.97
N SER A 146 -21.08 0.48 -9.26
CA SER A 146 -21.03 1.88 -9.71
C SER A 146 -19.96 2.14 -10.80
N ASP A 147 -18.93 1.29 -10.88
CA ASP A 147 -17.84 1.39 -11.87
C ASP A 147 -18.16 0.66 -13.20
N ASP A 148 -19.45 0.47 -13.53
CA ASP A 148 -19.94 -0.03 -14.84
C ASP A 148 -19.78 1.05 -15.94
N SER A 149 -18.59 1.68 -16.00
CA SER A 149 -18.13 2.56 -17.07
C SER A 149 -17.47 1.77 -18.21
N ALA A 150 -18.05 0.61 -18.56
CA ALA A 150 -17.75 -0.11 -19.79
C ALA A 150 -18.94 -0.97 -20.26
N ARG A 151 -20.14 -0.36 -20.31
CA ARG A 151 -21.15 -0.79 -21.27
C ARG A 151 -20.84 -0.14 -22.63
N CYS A 152 -20.76 -1.01 -23.64
CA CYS A 152 -20.69 -0.76 -25.09
C CYS A 152 -19.30 -0.44 -25.71
N TRP A 153 -18.83 -1.49 -26.41
CA TRP A 153 -17.78 -1.62 -27.45
C TRP A 153 -16.34 -1.84 -26.98
#